data_AF-A0A5F9CH59-F1
#
_entry.id   AF-A0A5F9CH59-F1
#
_cell.length_a   1.000
_cell.length_b   1.000
_cell.length_c   1.000
_cell.angle_alpha   90.00
_cell.angle_beta   90.00
_cell.angle_gamma   90.00
#
_symmetry.space_group_name_H-M   'P 1'
#
loop_
_entity.id
_entity.type
_entity.pdbx_description
1 polymer ?
#
loop_
_entity_poly.entity_id
_entity_poly.type
_entity_poly.pdbx_seq_one_letter_code
_entity_poly.pdbx_strand_id
1 'polypeptide(L)'
;MTGVLPRRWERDSHTWLLSLTLGHLPKGPPRPAPGLFPSNAQLEGLHPPETAKIPPSQPRAPRPLLSATCCYSRPPDATIGQRSEPALPLGRWPVPPTPRLRAAVKEARAEALGPLEILFPLSCVVQQYAWGKTGSSSEVARLLASSDPSVQISEDQPYAELWMGAHPRGDAKILGSQKTLGQWIAENQDCLGSKVKAAFHGKLPFLFKVLSVETALSIQAHPDKELAEKLHLQAPQHYPDANHKPEMAIALTSFQGLCGFRPLEEIVAFLQKVPEFRFLIGDAAAAQLQQSVGSDSQAVASALRRCFSQLMTSEKKAVVEQLDRLVMRISQQVCAGNHMEDVLGELLLQLHQEYPGDIGCFAIYFLNVLTLKPGEAMFLEANVPHAYLKGDCVECMACSDNTVRAGLTPKFIDVPTLCEMLSYSPSPSQDRLFHPARSQEDPCLSIYNPPVPDFTVMKMEVPGSAAEYKVTALDSASILLVVQGTVTASTPTAPAAIPLRRGGVLFIGASESVLLRLTVPEDLLLFRACCLL
;
A
#
# COMPACT_ATOMS: atom_id res chain seq x y z
N MET A 1 -41.39 36.35 29.47
CA MET A 1 -42.56 36.55 28.58
C MET A 1 -42.03 37.00 27.23
N THR A 2 -42.44 36.28 26.18
CA THR A 2 -42.48 36.63 24.73
C THR A 2 -41.19 37.21 24.12
N GLY A 3 -40.41 36.55 23.26
CA GLY A 3 -40.77 35.64 22.16
C GLY A 3 -40.60 36.40 20.82
N VAL A 4 -39.88 35.83 19.85
CA VAL A 4 -40.04 35.94 18.37
C VAL A 4 -38.79 35.34 17.68
N LEU A 5 -38.97 34.15 17.08
CA LEU A 5 -38.34 33.68 15.83
C LEU A 5 -39.17 34.28 14.65
N PRO A 6 -38.76 34.31 13.34
CA PRO A 6 -38.07 33.22 12.64
C PRO A 6 -37.21 33.58 11.38
N ARG A 7 -36.60 32.55 10.77
CA ARG A 7 -36.59 32.17 9.32
C ARG A 7 -35.24 31.95 8.63
N ARG A 8 -35.20 30.77 7.99
CA ARG A 8 -34.36 30.25 6.89
C ARG A 8 -34.26 31.20 5.69
N TRP A 9 -33.16 31.05 4.93
CA TRP A 9 -33.12 31.32 3.49
C TRP A 9 -32.41 30.17 2.74
N GLU A 10 -33.05 29.71 1.66
CA GLU A 10 -32.56 28.86 0.57
C GLU A 10 -32.41 29.73 -0.71
N ARG A 11 -31.72 29.20 -1.73
CA ARG A 11 -31.56 29.66 -3.15
C ARG A 11 -30.37 30.57 -3.42
N ASP A 12 -29.75 30.60 -4.60
CA ASP A 12 -29.74 29.77 -5.82
C ASP A 12 -28.54 30.28 -6.65
N SER A 13 -27.95 29.37 -7.42
CA SER A 13 -27.55 29.51 -8.84
C SER A 13 -27.25 30.91 -9.41
N HIS A 14 -26.00 31.13 -9.87
CA HIS A 14 -25.66 32.19 -10.82
C HIS A 14 -24.89 31.64 -12.04
N THR A 15 -25.61 31.58 -13.15
CA THR A 15 -25.13 31.63 -14.55
C THR A 15 -24.45 32.97 -14.85
N TRP A 16 -23.33 32.93 -15.59
CA TRP A 16 -22.75 34.09 -16.28
C TRP A 16 -22.68 33.85 -17.79
N LEU A 17 -23.15 34.83 -18.56
CA LEU A 17 -23.16 34.89 -20.02
C LEU A 17 -22.92 36.36 -20.44
N LEU A 18 -22.28 36.53 -21.61
CA LEU A 18 -21.94 37.76 -22.40
C LEU A 18 -20.44 38.17 -22.33
N SER A 19 -19.74 38.55 -23.40
CA SER A 19 -19.95 38.45 -24.86
C SER A 19 -18.68 38.94 -25.59
N LEU A 20 -18.29 38.22 -26.65
CA LEU A 20 -17.68 38.61 -27.95
C LEU A 20 -16.75 39.84 -28.11
N THR A 21 -15.60 39.60 -28.77
CA THR A 21 -15.17 40.34 -29.98
C THR A 21 -14.41 39.45 -30.98
N LEU A 22 -14.64 39.71 -32.27
CA LEU A 22 -14.23 38.97 -33.47
C LEU A 22 -12.78 39.28 -33.95
N GLY A 23 -12.18 38.33 -34.69
CA GLY A 23 -10.95 38.56 -35.47
C GLY A 23 -10.57 37.43 -36.45
N HIS A 24 -11.13 37.49 -37.66
CA HIS A 24 -10.73 36.96 -38.99
C HIS A 24 -9.85 35.70 -39.23
N LEU A 25 -10.41 34.79 -40.05
CA LEU A 25 -9.76 33.76 -40.89
C LEU A 25 -9.41 34.29 -42.29
N PRO A 26 -8.43 33.68 -42.99
CA PRO A 26 -8.43 33.65 -44.45
C PRO A 26 -8.49 32.23 -45.06
N LYS A 27 -9.05 32.19 -46.27
CA LYS A 27 -9.43 31.05 -47.13
C LYS A 27 -8.23 30.40 -47.85
N GLY A 28 -8.33 29.09 -48.17
CA GLY A 28 -7.50 28.39 -49.18
C GLY A 28 -7.81 28.83 -50.63
N PRO A 29 -7.20 28.28 -51.73
CA PRO A 29 -7.26 26.86 -52.17
C PRO A 29 -6.02 26.42 -53.04
N PRO A 30 -6.02 25.45 -54.01
CA PRO A 30 -6.84 24.25 -54.28
C PRO A 30 -6.03 22.92 -54.46
N ARG A 31 -6.76 21.79 -54.62
CA ARG A 31 -6.27 20.45 -55.06
C ARG A 31 -6.00 20.36 -56.57
N PRO A 32 -5.29 19.31 -57.03
CA PRO A 32 -5.63 18.63 -58.28
C PRO A 32 -5.92 17.11 -58.09
N ALA A 33 -6.68 16.55 -59.02
CA ALA A 33 -6.89 15.12 -59.28
C ALA A 33 -6.81 14.91 -60.82
N PRO A 34 -7.00 13.70 -61.37
CA PRO A 34 -6.27 12.44 -61.23
C PRO A 34 -5.68 11.98 -62.61
N GLY A 35 -4.83 10.94 -62.65
CA GLY A 35 -4.31 10.42 -63.92
C GLY A 35 -3.69 9.02 -63.89
N LEU A 36 -4.47 8.05 -64.38
CA LEU A 36 -4.14 6.95 -65.32
C LEU A 36 -3.05 5.89 -65.00
N PHE A 37 -3.51 4.63 -64.99
CA PHE A 37 -2.81 3.35 -65.21
C PHE A 37 -2.13 3.27 -66.61
N PRO A 38 -1.12 2.39 -66.82
CA PRO A 38 -1.31 0.96 -67.21
C PRO A 38 -0.47 0.00 -66.35
N SER A 39 -0.95 -1.17 -65.89
CA SER A 39 -1.20 -2.45 -66.57
C SER A 39 0.04 -3.23 -67.07
N ASN A 40 0.17 -4.44 -66.51
CA ASN A 40 0.77 -5.70 -66.99
C ASN A 40 2.20 -5.75 -67.55
N ALA A 41 3.03 -6.54 -66.87
CA ALA A 41 3.76 -7.64 -67.52
C ALA A 41 3.98 -8.81 -66.54
N GLN A 42 3.42 -9.96 -66.87
CA GLN A 42 3.83 -11.29 -66.38
C GLN A 42 5.15 -11.71 -67.05
N LEU A 43 5.94 -12.55 -66.39
CA LEU A 43 6.71 -13.72 -66.87
C LEU A 43 7.66 -14.15 -65.74
N GLU A 44 7.31 -15.23 -65.03
CA GLU A 44 7.83 -16.59 -65.24
C GLU A 44 9.25 -16.84 -64.68
N GLY A 45 9.29 -17.70 -63.64
CA GLY A 45 10.19 -18.85 -63.53
C GLY A 45 11.70 -18.63 -63.44
N LEU A 46 12.29 -19.01 -62.30
CA LEU A 46 13.32 -20.06 -62.20
C LEU A 46 13.68 -20.35 -60.73
N HIS A 47 13.74 -21.64 -60.41
CA HIS A 47 14.07 -22.26 -59.11
C HIS A 47 15.59 -22.19 -58.79
N PRO A 48 16.04 -22.60 -57.57
CA PRO A 48 17.11 -21.97 -56.80
C PRO A 48 18.48 -22.67 -56.93
N PRO A 49 19.54 -22.14 -56.29
CA PRO A 49 20.70 -22.93 -55.93
C PRO A 49 20.71 -23.33 -54.44
N GLU A 50 21.33 -24.49 -54.24
CA GLU A 50 21.40 -25.32 -53.06
C GLU A 50 22.25 -24.81 -51.89
N THR A 51 21.79 -25.22 -50.70
CA THR A 51 22.50 -25.66 -49.48
C THR A 51 23.98 -25.31 -49.26
N ALA A 52 24.25 -24.66 -48.14
CA ALA A 52 25.49 -24.80 -47.37
C ALA A 52 25.16 -25.39 -45.98
N LYS A 53 25.77 -26.55 -45.69
CA LYS A 53 25.65 -27.30 -44.42
C LYS A 53 26.50 -26.62 -43.33
N ILE A 54 25.90 -26.40 -42.15
CA ILE A 54 26.59 -26.01 -40.91
C ILE A 54 26.50 -27.21 -39.94
N PRO A 55 27.60 -27.63 -39.27
CA PRO A 55 27.62 -28.82 -38.42
C PRO A 55 26.92 -28.59 -37.05
N PRO A 56 26.43 -29.66 -36.39
CA PRO A 56 25.60 -29.54 -35.20
C PRO A 56 26.43 -29.27 -33.94
N SER A 57 26.02 -28.27 -33.15
CA SER A 57 26.49 -28.06 -31.78
C SER A 57 25.64 -28.89 -30.81
N GLN A 58 26.33 -29.60 -29.91
CA GLN A 58 25.73 -30.47 -28.90
C GLN A 58 24.90 -29.69 -27.86
N PRO A 59 23.82 -30.28 -27.32
CA PRO A 59 23.02 -29.65 -26.28
C PRO A 59 23.74 -29.71 -24.92
N ARG A 60 23.90 -28.55 -24.28
CA ARG A 60 24.28 -28.47 -22.85
C ARG A 60 23.11 -28.92 -22.00
N ALA A 61 23.36 -29.89 -21.12
CA ALA A 61 22.43 -30.39 -20.12
C ALA A 61 21.97 -29.27 -19.15
N PRO A 62 20.71 -29.31 -18.69
CA PRO A 62 20.21 -28.37 -17.69
C PRO A 62 20.79 -28.67 -16.31
N ARG A 63 21.20 -27.62 -15.58
CA ARG A 63 21.53 -27.70 -14.15
C ARG A 63 20.25 -27.97 -13.36
N PRO A 64 20.24 -28.89 -12.38
CA PRO A 64 19.04 -29.18 -11.62
C PRO A 64 18.73 -28.07 -10.61
N LEU A 65 17.44 -27.72 -10.57
CA LEU A 65 16.77 -26.94 -9.54
C LEU A 65 16.89 -27.65 -8.18
N LEU A 66 17.38 -26.95 -7.16
CA LEU A 66 17.31 -27.38 -5.78
C LEU A 66 15.86 -27.24 -5.29
N SER A 67 15.12 -28.34 -5.27
CA SER A 67 13.89 -28.44 -4.46
C SER A 67 14.29 -28.76 -3.02
N ALA A 68 14.09 -27.82 -2.09
CA ALA A 68 14.19 -28.10 -0.66
C ALA A 68 12.92 -28.83 -0.21
N THR A 69 12.98 -30.16 -0.16
CA THR A 69 11.94 -30.99 0.47
C THR A 69 12.21 -31.04 1.97
N CYS A 70 11.25 -30.56 2.75
CA CYS A 70 11.23 -30.63 4.20
C CYS A 70 10.96 -32.08 4.63
N CYS A 71 11.90 -32.72 5.34
CA CYS A 71 11.69 -34.00 6.02
C CYS A 71 12.31 -33.94 7.42
N TYR A 72 11.47 -33.68 8.42
CA TYR A 72 11.77 -33.92 9.83
C TYR A 72 11.88 -35.42 10.07
N SER A 73 13.04 -35.88 10.54
CA SER A 73 13.24 -37.24 11.08
C SER A 73 13.72 -37.14 12.51
N ARG A 74 12.92 -37.68 13.45
CA ARG A 74 13.27 -37.87 14.87
C ARG A 74 14.45 -38.85 15.01
N PRO A 75 15.33 -38.71 16.02
CA PRO A 75 16.11 -39.83 16.54
C PRO A 75 15.41 -40.48 17.76
N PRO A 76 15.65 -41.78 18.04
CA PRO A 76 15.00 -42.52 19.10
C PRO A 76 15.79 -42.52 20.43
N ASP A 77 15.04 -42.82 21.51
CA ASP A 77 15.50 -43.16 22.85
C ASP A 77 16.44 -44.37 22.91
N ALA A 78 17.42 -44.32 23.82
CA ALA A 78 18.05 -45.50 24.40
C ALA A 78 18.42 -45.25 25.87
N THR A 79 18.09 -46.22 26.72
CA THR A 79 18.07 -46.19 28.19
C THR A 79 19.27 -46.93 28.82
N ILE A 80 19.71 -46.41 29.98
CA ILE A 80 20.23 -47.09 31.20
C ILE A 80 21.60 -47.82 31.19
N GLY A 81 22.46 -47.40 32.13
CA GLY A 81 23.54 -48.19 32.74
C GLY A 81 24.08 -47.55 34.03
N GLN A 82 24.02 -48.27 35.16
CA GLN A 82 24.33 -47.84 36.54
C GLN A 82 25.82 -47.97 36.97
N ARG A 83 26.12 -47.37 38.15
CA ARG A 83 27.23 -47.59 39.14
C ARG A 83 28.50 -46.74 38.93
N SER A 84 29.21 -46.18 39.92
CA SER A 84 29.15 -46.10 41.41
C SER A 84 30.27 -45.12 41.87
N GLU A 85 30.10 -44.42 42.99
CA GLU A 85 31.11 -43.52 43.63
C GLU A 85 32.35 -44.25 44.18
N PRO A 86 33.44 -43.52 44.58
CA PRO A 86 33.59 -43.17 46.00
C PRO A 86 34.24 -41.79 46.35
N ALA A 87 34.02 -41.44 47.63
CA ALA A 87 34.40 -40.33 48.54
C ALA A 87 35.80 -39.63 48.53
N LEU A 88 35.76 -38.29 48.70
CA LEU A 88 36.40 -37.31 49.66
C LEU A 88 37.83 -37.55 50.26
N PRO A 89 38.64 -36.48 50.57
CA PRO A 89 38.42 -35.60 51.77
C PRO A 89 38.88 -34.12 51.78
N LEU A 90 38.07 -33.31 52.49
CA LEU A 90 38.26 -32.20 53.47
C LEU A 90 39.53 -31.33 53.63
N GLY A 91 39.29 -30.00 53.79
CA GLY A 91 40.01 -29.02 54.64
C GLY A 91 40.37 -27.70 53.92
N ARG A 92 40.26 -26.46 54.42
CA ARG A 92 39.87 -25.77 55.67
C ARG A 92 39.57 -24.27 55.35
N TRP A 93 38.74 -23.60 56.15
CA TRP A 93 38.49 -22.13 56.18
C TRP A 93 39.60 -21.32 56.91
N PRO A 94 39.65 -19.98 56.76
CA PRO A 94 39.14 -19.10 57.85
C PRO A 94 38.34 -17.84 57.40
N VAL A 95 37.76 -17.16 58.40
CA VAL A 95 36.63 -16.19 58.40
C VAL A 95 37.10 -14.69 58.36
N PRO A 96 36.24 -13.63 58.54
CA PRO A 96 35.90 -12.57 57.57
C PRO A 96 36.53 -11.18 57.85
N PRO A 97 36.14 -10.12 57.11
CA PRO A 97 35.41 -9.03 57.78
C PRO A 97 34.24 -8.43 56.96
N THR A 98 33.20 -7.97 57.65
CA THR A 98 32.08 -7.12 57.15
C THR A 98 32.37 -5.63 57.41
N PRO A 99 31.52 -4.66 56.99
CA PRO A 99 30.89 -4.42 55.69
C PRO A 99 31.07 -2.94 55.22
N ARG A 100 30.99 -2.65 53.90
CA ARG A 100 30.51 -1.37 53.29
C ARG A 100 30.94 -1.27 51.81
N LEU A 101 30.03 -1.49 50.87
CA LEU A 101 29.49 -0.43 50.01
C LEU A 101 28.24 -0.97 49.32
N ARG A 102 27.21 -0.13 49.32
CA ARG A 102 25.82 -0.47 49.01
C ARG A 102 25.59 -0.65 47.52
N ALA A 103 24.66 -1.55 47.23
CA ALA A 103 23.93 -1.70 45.98
C ALA A 103 23.43 -0.37 45.39
N ALA A 104 23.54 -0.26 44.07
CA ALA A 104 22.75 0.64 43.25
C ALA A 104 22.55 0.03 41.84
N VAL A 105 21.92 -1.15 41.79
CA VAL A 105 21.07 -1.53 40.65
C VAL A 105 19.68 -1.62 41.25
N LYS A 106 19.00 -0.47 41.33
CA LYS A 106 17.61 -0.40 41.77
C LYS A 106 16.74 -0.71 40.56
N GLU A 107 16.01 -1.80 40.69
CA GLU A 107 14.67 -2.05 40.17
C GLU A 107 13.99 -0.78 39.64
N ALA A 108 13.78 -0.71 38.34
CA ALA A 108 12.73 0.13 37.78
C ALA A 108 11.40 -0.48 38.23
N ARG A 109 10.80 0.08 39.28
CA ARG A 109 9.39 -0.14 39.57
C ARG A 109 8.60 0.30 38.34
N ALA A 110 7.69 -0.55 37.87
CA ALA A 110 6.61 -0.10 37.00
C ALA A 110 5.83 0.97 37.77
N GLU A 111 6.08 2.24 37.48
CA GLU A 111 5.25 3.33 37.96
C GLU A 111 3.92 3.24 37.21
N ALA A 112 2.82 3.22 37.96
CA ALA A 112 1.51 3.45 37.37
C ALA A 112 1.55 4.83 36.71
N LEU A 113 1.21 4.89 35.41
CA LEU A 113 1.05 6.14 34.68
C LEU A 113 0.27 7.13 35.57
N GLY A 114 0.88 8.28 35.86
CA GLY A 114 0.28 9.34 36.67
C GLY A 114 -1.00 9.89 36.02
N PRO A 115 -1.69 10.85 36.65
CA PRO A 115 -2.94 11.42 36.12
C PRO A 115 -2.77 11.85 34.65
N LEU A 116 -3.44 11.09 33.76
CA LEU A 116 -3.58 11.27 32.31
C LEU A 116 -2.28 11.65 31.57
N GLU A 117 -1.23 10.85 31.69
CA GLU A 117 -0.14 10.88 30.70
C GLU A 117 -0.70 10.38 29.36
N ILE A 118 -1.09 11.33 28.50
CA ILE A 118 -1.69 11.09 27.18
C ILE A 118 -0.70 11.36 26.04
N LEU A 119 0.59 11.37 26.35
CA LEU A 119 1.70 11.47 25.42
C LEU A 119 2.75 10.40 25.75
N PHE A 120 2.97 9.42 24.88
CA PHE A 120 3.97 8.38 25.13
C PHE A 120 4.50 7.73 23.85
N PRO A 121 5.76 7.26 23.86
CA PRO A 121 6.34 6.60 22.71
C PRO A 121 5.85 5.15 22.57
N LEU A 122 5.73 4.69 21.33
CA LEU A 122 5.22 3.37 20.98
C LEU A 122 6.32 2.45 20.46
N SER A 123 6.31 1.20 20.90
CA SER A 123 7.00 0.08 20.25
C SER A 123 6.01 -0.62 19.32
N CYS A 124 6.23 -0.44 18.02
CA CYS A 124 5.30 -0.82 16.96
C CYS A 124 5.60 -2.23 16.42
N VAL A 125 4.59 -2.86 15.82
CA VAL A 125 4.69 -4.25 15.36
C VAL A 125 5.19 -4.30 13.92
N VAL A 126 6.20 -5.13 13.64
CA VAL A 126 6.64 -5.40 12.26
C VAL A 126 6.03 -6.69 11.74
N GLN A 127 5.44 -6.62 10.55
CA GLN A 127 5.00 -7.79 9.79
C GLN A 127 6.08 -8.18 8.76
N GLN A 128 6.49 -9.45 8.80
CA GLN A 128 7.53 -10.02 7.94
C GLN A 128 6.92 -10.81 6.78
N TYR A 129 6.02 -10.17 6.01
CA TYR A 129 5.40 -10.84 4.87
C TYR A 129 6.40 -11.02 3.73
N ALA A 130 6.30 -12.14 3.01
CA ALA A 130 7.26 -12.53 1.97
C ALA A 130 7.43 -11.51 0.82
N TRP A 131 6.45 -10.63 0.60
CA TRP A 131 6.52 -9.59 -0.43
C TRP A 131 7.38 -8.39 -0.04
N GLY A 132 7.75 -8.27 1.23
CA GLY A 132 8.48 -7.14 1.76
C GLY A 132 9.94 -7.11 1.31
N LYS A 133 10.52 -5.92 1.22
CA LYS A 133 11.97 -5.75 1.02
C LYS A 133 12.74 -6.47 2.11
N THR A 134 13.88 -7.05 1.76
CA THR A 134 14.73 -7.82 2.68
C THR A 134 15.78 -6.95 3.35
N GLY A 135 16.04 -7.21 4.62
CA GLY A 135 17.16 -6.61 5.33
C GLY A 135 17.16 -5.08 5.33
N SER A 136 18.36 -4.51 5.26
CA SER A 136 18.58 -3.06 5.30
C SER A 136 18.06 -2.32 4.05
N SER A 137 17.64 -3.04 3.01
CA SER A 137 16.97 -2.46 1.85
C SER A 137 15.53 -2.02 2.16
N SER A 138 14.92 -2.58 3.21
CA SER A 138 13.58 -2.20 3.68
C SER A 138 13.58 -0.91 4.49
N GLU A 139 12.66 0.00 4.16
CA GLU A 139 12.43 1.19 4.98
C GLU A 139 11.89 0.81 6.36
N VAL A 140 11.06 -0.23 6.46
CA VAL A 140 10.55 -0.75 7.74
C VAL A 140 11.70 -1.23 8.63
N ALA A 141 12.66 -1.97 8.08
CA ALA A 141 13.84 -2.43 8.83
C ALA A 141 14.69 -1.25 9.33
N ARG A 142 14.94 -0.26 8.46
CA ARG A 142 15.72 0.94 8.80
C ARG A 142 15.04 1.78 9.89
N LEU A 143 13.72 1.96 9.82
CA LEU A 143 12.96 2.67 10.87
C LEU A 143 13.04 1.91 12.19
N LEU A 144 12.80 0.60 12.19
CA LEU A 144 12.87 -0.22 13.39
C LEU A 144 14.24 -0.11 14.07
N ALA A 145 15.33 -0.38 13.35
CA ALA A 145 16.69 -0.34 13.90
C ALA A 145 17.14 1.06 14.33
N SER A 146 16.63 2.12 13.69
CA SER A 146 16.91 3.50 14.10
C SER A 146 16.20 3.88 15.40
N SER A 147 15.01 3.34 15.61
CA SER A 147 14.18 3.61 16.79
C SER A 147 14.62 2.83 18.04
N ASP A 148 15.16 1.63 17.84
CA ASP A 148 15.65 0.74 18.90
C ASP A 148 17.06 0.22 18.54
N PRO A 149 18.13 0.81 19.09
CA PRO A 149 19.51 0.40 18.82
C PRO A 149 19.85 -1.04 19.23
N SER A 150 18.98 -1.71 20.00
CA SER A 150 19.17 -3.11 20.36
C SER A 150 18.75 -4.07 19.24
N VAL A 151 17.93 -3.61 18.29
CA VAL A 151 17.48 -4.39 17.14
C VAL A 151 18.62 -4.51 16.12
N GLN A 152 18.92 -5.75 15.74
CA GLN A 152 19.77 -6.04 14.58
C GLN A 152 18.91 -6.47 13.40
N ILE A 153 19.20 -5.88 12.23
CA ILE A 153 18.51 -6.22 10.98
C ILE A 153 19.06 -7.56 10.48
N SER A 154 18.16 -8.50 10.20
CA SER A 154 18.51 -9.74 9.52
C SER A 154 18.44 -9.49 8.01
N GLU A 155 19.59 -9.53 7.33
CA GLU A 155 19.68 -9.12 5.91
C GLU A 155 18.91 -10.04 4.94
N ASP A 156 18.58 -11.25 5.38
CA ASP A 156 17.85 -12.28 4.63
C ASP A 156 16.34 -12.29 4.92
N GLN A 157 15.87 -11.56 5.93
CA GLN A 157 14.46 -11.55 6.31
C GLN A 157 13.69 -10.41 5.66
N PRO A 158 12.42 -10.62 5.25
CA PRO A 158 11.58 -9.55 4.74
C PRO A 158 11.04 -8.69 5.89
N TYR A 159 10.99 -7.39 5.67
CA TYR A 159 10.39 -6.40 6.58
C TYR A 159 9.35 -5.62 5.78
N ALA A 160 8.09 -6.04 5.87
CA ALA A 160 7.05 -5.64 4.92
C ALA A 160 6.24 -4.45 5.43
N GLU A 161 5.73 -4.51 6.66
CA GLU A 161 4.88 -3.48 7.24
C GLU A 161 5.31 -3.12 8.67
N LEU A 162 5.33 -1.84 9.01
CA LEU A 162 5.41 -1.34 10.39
C LEU A 162 4.02 -0.85 10.80
N TRP A 163 3.39 -1.48 11.80
CA TRP A 163 2.03 -1.18 12.25
C TRP A 163 2.05 -0.28 13.48
N MET A 164 1.40 0.88 13.35
CA MET A 164 1.30 1.90 14.37
C MET A 164 -0.19 2.14 14.67
N GLY A 165 -0.66 1.63 15.81
CA GLY A 165 -2.06 1.75 16.20
C GLY A 165 -2.49 0.69 17.19
N ALA A 166 -3.81 0.54 17.31
CA ALA A 166 -4.47 -0.35 18.26
C ALA A 166 -5.16 -1.55 17.57
N HIS A 167 -4.66 -1.96 16.39
CA HIS A 167 -5.29 -3.05 15.63
C HIS A 167 -5.04 -4.41 16.33
N PRO A 168 -6.05 -5.30 16.49
CA PRO A 168 -5.88 -6.54 17.25
C PRO A 168 -4.72 -7.44 16.80
N ARG A 169 -4.41 -7.45 15.50
CA ARG A 169 -3.30 -8.24 14.91
C ARG A 169 -1.91 -7.57 15.00
N GLY A 170 -1.84 -6.36 15.52
CA GLY A 170 -0.59 -5.59 15.65
C GLY A 170 -0.77 -4.39 16.56
N ASP A 171 -1.25 -4.65 17.78
CA ASP A 171 -1.51 -3.62 18.79
C ASP A 171 -0.16 -3.14 19.37
N ALA A 172 0.15 -1.86 19.16
CA ALA A 172 1.43 -1.28 19.55
C ALA A 172 1.59 -1.31 21.08
N LYS A 173 2.82 -1.53 21.55
CA LYS A 173 3.12 -1.47 22.99
C LYS A 173 3.48 -0.06 23.40
N ILE A 174 3.03 0.36 24.58
CA ILE A 174 3.47 1.63 25.18
C ILE A 174 4.83 1.39 25.83
N LEU A 175 5.86 2.12 25.40
CA LEU A 175 7.19 1.97 26.01
C LEU A 175 7.16 2.39 27.49
N GLY A 176 7.77 1.56 28.34
CA GLY A 176 7.75 1.75 29.80
C GLY A 176 6.49 1.23 30.49
N SER A 177 5.49 0.72 29.74
CA SER A 177 4.25 0.15 30.28
C SER A 177 4.11 -1.33 29.92
N GLN A 178 3.28 -2.05 30.70
CA GLN A 178 2.89 -3.43 30.40
C GLN A 178 1.66 -3.52 29.49
N LYS A 179 1.02 -2.38 29.18
CA LYS A 179 -0.19 -2.32 28.35
C LYS A 179 0.14 -2.06 26.89
N THR A 180 -0.68 -2.64 26.02
CA THR A 180 -0.75 -2.21 24.62
C THR A 180 -1.57 -0.92 24.51
N LEU A 181 -1.48 -0.26 23.36
CA LEU A 181 -2.20 0.98 23.08
C LEU A 181 -3.72 0.73 23.12
N GLY A 182 -4.19 -0.35 22.50
CA GLY A 182 -5.61 -0.72 22.51
C GLY A 182 -6.15 -0.98 23.93
N GLN A 183 -5.39 -1.70 24.76
CA GLN A 183 -5.75 -1.93 26.17
C GLN A 183 -5.84 -0.62 26.96
N TRP A 184 -4.87 0.28 26.77
CA TRP A 184 -4.86 1.57 27.45
C TRP A 184 -6.00 2.49 26.98
N ILE A 185 -6.28 2.56 25.67
CA ILE A 185 -7.41 3.34 25.11
C ILE A 185 -8.74 2.84 25.66
N ALA A 186 -8.93 1.52 25.80
CA ALA A 186 -10.17 0.96 26.33
C ALA A 186 -10.51 1.47 27.74
N GLU A 187 -9.51 1.81 28.54
CA GLU A 187 -9.66 2.38 29.88
C GLU A 187 -9.65 3.92 29.91
N ASN A 188 -9.16 4.57 28.84
CA ASN A 188 -8.93 6.02 28.77
C ASN A 188 -9.58 6.66 27.54
N GLN A 189 -10.79 6.22 27.17
CA GLN A 189 -11.43 6.59 25.89
C GLN A 189 -11.56 8.09 25.62
N ASP A 190 -11.55 8.93 26.65
CA ASP A 190 -11.57 10.39 26.50
C ASP A 190 -10.31 10.94 25.81
N CYS A 191 -9.21 10.18 25.81
CA CYS A 191 -8.00 10.50 25.06
C CYS A 191 -8.24 10.60 23.55
N LEU A 192 -9.32 10.01 23.03
CA LEU A 192 -9.63 10.00 21.60
C LEU A 192 -10.22 11.33 21.11
N GLY A 193 -10.71 12.18 22.01
CA GLY A 193 -11.55 13.32 21.65
C GLY A 193 -13.03 12.93 21.60
N SER A 194 -13.90 13.85 22.01
CA SER A 194 -15.31 13.55 22.28
C SER A 194 -16.07 13.05 21.05
N LYS A 195 -15.81 13.65 19.88
CA LYS A 195 -16.45 13.29 18.61
C LYS A 195 -16.00 11.93 18.10
N VAL A 196 -14.69 11.66 18.12
CA VAL A 196 -14.11 10.37 17.69
C VAL A 196 -14.60 9.24 18.57
N LYS A 197 -14.60 9.45 19.90
CA LYS A 197 -15.15 8.50 20.87
C LYS A 197 -16.61 8.16 20.54
N ALA A 198 -17.44 9.15 20.24
CA ALA A 198 -18.85 8.94 19.91
C ALA A 198 -19.04 8.22 18.56
N ALA A 199 -18.36 8.67 17.50
CA ALA A 199 -18.52 8.14 16.15
C ALA A 199 -17.97 6.71 15.99
N PHE A 200 -16.88 6.38 16.69
CA PHE A 200 -16.17 5.10 16.54
C PHE A 200 -16.21 4.25 17.81
N HIS A 201 -17.20 4.49 18.67
CA HIS A 201 -17.50 3.67 19.87
C HIS A 201 -16.29 3.46 20.79
N GLY A 202 -15.53 4.53 21.04
CA GLY A 202 -14.36 4.50 21.92
C GLY A 202 -13.16 3.72 21.36
N LYS A 203 -13.08 3.52 20.04
CA LYS A 203 -11.95 2.88 19.35
C LYS A 203 -11.17 3.89 18.50
N LEU A 204 -9.88 3.64 18.33
CA LEU A 204 -9.07 4.35 17.33
C LEU A 204 -9.54 3.91 15.93
N PRO A 205 -9.98 4.84 15.06
CA PRO A 205 -10.65 4.48 13.81
C PRO A 205 -9.73 4.06 12.68
N PHE A 206 -8.42 4.27 12.83
CA PHE A 206 -7.44 4.02 11.78
C PHE A 206 -6.28 3.14 12.24
N LEU A 207 -5.64 2.52 11.27
CA LEU A 207 -4.33 1.89 11.40
C LEU A 207 -3.35 2.63 10.51
N PHE A 208 -2.26 3.10 11.12
CA PHE A 208 -1.20 3.83 10.43
C PHE A 208 -0.02 2.90 10.18
N LYS A 209 0.58 2.95 8.99
CA LYS A 209 1.66 2.05 8.61
C LYS A 209 2.76 2.69 7.79
N VAL A 210 3.91 2.03 7.77
CA VAL A 210 4.90 2.14 6.69
C VAL A 210 4.97 0.80 5.99
N LEU A 211 4.89 0.80 4.66
CA LEU A 211 5.05 -0.38 3.82
C LEU A 211 6.39 -0.29 3.07
N SER A 212 7.05 -1.42 2.91
CA SER A 212 8.27 -1.56 2.12
C SER A 212 8.13 -2.73 1.15
N VAL A 213 7.68 -2.42 -0.07
CA VAL A 213 7.21 -3.38 -1.07
C VAL A 213 8.34 -3.75 -2.04
N GLU A 214 8.66 -5.04 -2.14
CA GLU A 214 9.62 -5.56 -3.13
C GLU A 214 8.94 -6.25 -4.30
N THR A 215 7.95 -7.11 -4.02
CA THR A 215 7.12 -7.80 -5.01
C THR A 215 5.69 -7.32 -4.94
N ALA A 216 4.95 -7.41 -6.04
CA ALA A 216 3.58 -6.94 -6.12
C ALA A 216 2.67 -7.62 -5.08
N LEU A 217 1.81 -6.84 -4.44
CA LEU A 217 0.72 -7.33 -3.61
C LEU A 217 -0.43 -7.81 -4.49
N SER A 218 -1.37 -8.53 -3.88
CA SER A 218 -2.59 -8.95 -4.57
C SER A 218 -3.37 -7.76 -5.10
N ILE A 219 -3.89 -7.88 -6.33
CA ILE A 219 -4.90 -6.95 -6.81
C ILE A 219 -6.14 -7.15 -5.95
N GLN A 220 -6.67 -6.07 -5.40
CA GLN A 220 -7.74 -6.12 -4.42
C GLN A 220 -8.71 -4.95 -4.57
N ALA A 221 -9.91 -5.11 -4.03
CA ALA A 221 -10.87 -4.06 -3.78
C ALA A 221 -11.51 -4.27 -2.40
N HIS A 222 -11.98 -3.18 -1.81
CA HIS A 222 -12.60 -3.19 -0.49
C HIS A 222 -14.08 -2.85 -0.61
N PRO A 223 -14.98 -3.60 0.04
CA PRO A 223 -16.40 -3.28 0.01
C PRO A 223 -16.66 -1.95 0.71
N ASP A 224 -17.68 -1.24 0.24
CA ASP A 224 -18.27 -0.16 1.02
C ASP A 224 -18.89 -0.70 2.33
N LYS A 225 -19.32 0.21 3.20
CA LYS A 225 -19.79 -0.14 4.53
C LYS A 225 -21.02 -1.06 4.50
N GLU A 226 -21.97 -0.79 3.61
CA GLU A 226 -23.20 -1.56 3.49
C GLU A 226 -22.92 -2.99 2.98
N LEU A 227 -22.06 -3.13 1.98
CA LEU A 227 -21.66 -4.43 1.46
C LEU A 227 -20.80 -5.20 2.47
N ALA A 228 -19.90 -4.53 3.19
CA ALA A 228 -19.09 -5.16 4.24
C ALA A 228 -19.95 -5.80 5.33
N GLU A 229 -21.00 -5.11 5.79
CA GLU A 229 -21.96 -5.64 6.75
C GLU A 229 -22.66 -6.91 6.23
N LYS A 230 -23.12 -6.88 4.97
CA LYS A 230 -23.78 -8.05 4.34
C LYS A 230 -22.82 -9.23 4.20
N LEU A 231 -21.60 -8.99 3.72
CA LEU A 231 -20.59 -10.02 3.50
C LEU A 231 -20.11 -10.64 4.81
N HIS A 232 -19.92 -9.83 5.85
CA HIS A 232 -19.56 -10.33 7.19
C HIS A 232 -20.64 -11.26 7.76
N LEU A 233 -21.91 -10.93 7.58
CA LEU A 233 -23.03 -11.77 8.02
C LEU A 233 -23.10 -13.09 7.23
N GLN A 234 -22.78 -13.07 5.94
CA GLN A 234 -22.92 -14.23 5.05
C GLN A 234 -21.71 -15.17 5.09
N ALA A 235 -20.50 -14.63 5.16
CA ALA A 235 -19.25 -15.39 5.07
C ALA A 235 -18.16 -14.80 5.98
N PRO A 236 -18.35 -14.83 7.32
CA PRO A 236 -17.43 -14.20 8.28
C PRO A 236 -15.99 -14.77 8.24
N GLN A 237 -15.81 -15.98 7.72
CA GLN A 237 -14.48 -16.59 7.50
C GLN A 237 -13.66 -15.91 6.38
N HIS A 238 -14.34 -15.23 5.46
CA HIS A 238 -13.71 -14.48 4.36
C HIS A 238 -13.76 -12.96 4.59
N TYR A 239 -14.78 -12.51 5.32
CA TYR A 239 -15.03 -11.11 5.65
C TYR A 239 -15.09 -10.96 7.17
N PRO A 240 -13.94 -10.79 7.86
CA PRO A 240 -13.84 -10.95 9.30
C PRO A 240 -14.50 -9.83 10.12
N ASP A 241 -14.87 -8.72 9.50
CA ASP A 241 -15.51 -7.58 10.15
C ASP A 241 -16.56 -6.92 9.25
N ALA A 242 -17.42 -6.11 9.86
CA ALA A 242 -18.50 -5.40 9.18
C ALA A 242 -18.09 -3.97 8.76
N ASN A 243 -16.80 -3.69 8.57
CA ASN A 243 -16.32 -2.35 8.28
C ASN A 243 -15.85 -2.20 6.83
N HIS A 244 -15.98 -0.97 6.31
CA HIS A 244 -15.31 -0.60 5.07
C HIS A 244 -13.80 -0.47 5.30
N LYS A 245 -13.05 -0.34 4.21
CA LYS A 245 -11.59 -0.19 4.28
C LYS A 245 -11.09 0.84 3.26
N PRO A 246 -11.42 2.13 3.43
CA PRO A 246 -10.70 3.18 2.72
C PRO A 246 -9.24 3.18 3.13
N GLU A 247 -8.35 3.39 2.16
CA GLU A 247 -6.90 3.41 2.37
C GLU A 247 -6.28 4.59 1.62
N MET A 248 -5.12 5.07 2.09
CA MET A 248 -4.34 6.10 1.40
C MET A 248 -2.87 5.75 1.48
N ALA A 249 -2.20 5.78 0.34
CA ALA A 249 -0.75 5.60 0.24
C ALA A 249 -0.09 6.94 -0.10
N ILE A 250 0.95 7.31 0.65
CA ILE A 250 1.81 8.47 0.40
C ILE A 250 3.23 7.97 0.21
N ALA A 251 3.81 8.22 -0.96
CA ALA A 251 5.09 7.64 -1.32
C ALA A 251 6.25 8.22 -0.49
N LEU A 252 7.14 7.35 0.01
CA LEU A 252 8.41 7.72 0.64
C LEU A 252 9.56 7.65 -0.35
N THR A 253 9.51 6.69 -1.27
CA THR A 253 10.40 6.57 -2.43
C THR A 253 9.60 6.71 -3.72
N SER A 254 10.20 6.47 -4.89
CA SER A 254 9.38 6.10 -6.05
C SER A 254 8.51 4.89 -5.67
N PHE A 255 7.20 5.01 -5.85
CA PHE A 255 6.22 4.01 -5.43
C PHE A 255 5.28 3.67 -6.58
N GLN A 256 5.33 2.44 -7.05
CA GLN A 256 4.55 1.96 -8.18
C GLN A 256 3.31 1.20 -7.69
N GLY A 257 2.17 1.46 -8.30
CA GLY A 257 0.89 0.82 -7.96
C GLY A 257 -0.08 0.77 -9.13
N LEU A 258 -1.13 -0.03 -8.96
CA LEU A 258 -2.32 -0.06 -9.80
C LEU A 258 -3.46 0.63 -9.06
N CYS A 259 -4.26 1.47 -9.71
CA CYS A 259 -5.44 2.07 -9.07
C CYS A 259 -6.53 2.43 -10.08
N GLY A 260 -7.68 1.77 -9.95
CA GLY A 260 -8.88 2.04 -10.73
C GLY A 260 -8.75 1.69 -12.21
N PHE A 261 -9.90 1.63 -12.87
CA PHE A 261 -9.96 1.35 -14.30
C PHE A 261 -9.43 2.53 -15.12
N ARG A 262 -8.60 2.23 -16.12
CA ARG A 262 -8.08 3.20 -17.08
C ARG A 262 -9.15 3.61 -18.11
N PRO A 263 -8.96 4.69 -18.89
CA PRO A 263 -9.87 5.07 -19.97
C PRO A 263 -10.13 3.93 -20.95
N LEU A 264 -11.37 3.84 -21.47
CA LEU A 264 -11.78 2.76 -22.36
C LEU A 264 -10.93 2.69 -23.62
N GLU A 265 -10.51 3.84 -24.14
CA GLU A 265 -9.69 3.96 -25.33
C GLU A 265 -8.35 3.22 -25.15
N GLU A 266 -7.76 3.28 -23.95
CA GLU A 266 -6.55 2.54 -23.62
C GLU A 266 -6.82 1.04 -23.54
N ILE A 267 -7.91 0.62 -22.90
CA ILE A 267 -8.29 -0.80 -22.79
C ILE A 267 -8.52 -1.38 -24.20
N VAL A 268 -9.21 -0.64 -25.07
CA VAL A 268 -9.44 -1.01 -26.47
C VAL A 268 -8.12 -1.09 -27.23
N ALA A 269 -7.17 -0.18 -26.99
CA ALA A 269 -5.84 -0.25 -27.59
C ALA A 269 -5.09 -1.52 -27.17
N PHE A 270 -5.15 -1.94 -25.89
CA PHE A 270 -4.58 -3.22 -25.46
C PHE A 270 -5.28 -4.41 -26.11
N LEU A 271 -6.62 -4.39 -26.23
CA LEU A 271 -7.37 -5.43 -26.94
C LEU A 271 -6.97 -5.57 -28.42
N GLN A 272 -6.45 -4.51 -29.04
CA GLN A 272 -5.95 -4.54 -30.42
C GLN A 272 -4.50 -5.04 -30.51
N LYS A 273 -3.64 -4.65 -29.56
CA LYS A 273 -2.19 -4.96 -29.57
C LYS A 273 -1.82 -6.28 -28.90
N VAL A 274 -2.69 -6.78 -28.02
CA VAL A 274 -2.46 -7.97 -27.19
C VAL A 274 -3.50 -9.06 -27.53
N PRO A 275 -3.27 -9.83 -28.61
CA PRO A 275 -4.19 -10.89 -29.02
C PRO A 275 -4.46 -11.95 -27.95
N GLU A 276 -3.49 -12.26 -27.08
CA GLU A 276 -3.65 -13.20 -25.96
C GLU A 276 -4.64 -12.68 -24.91
N PHE A 277 -4.62 -11.36 -24.67
CA PHE A 277 -5.61 -10.69 -23.81
C PHE A 277 -6.98 -10.70 -24.48
N ARG A 278 -7.06 -10.32 -25.77
CA ARG A 278 -8.31 -10.36 -26.53
C ARG A 278 -8.94 -11.75 -26.57
N PHE A 279 -8.12 -12.80 -26.66
CA PHE A 279 -8.58 -14.19 -26.64
C PHE A 279 -9.37 -14.50 -25.36
N LEU A 280 -8.88 -14.09 -24.19
CA LEU A 280 -9.55 -14.32 -22.91
C LEU A 280 -10.83 -13.48 -22.76
N ILE A 281 -10.87 -12.28 -23.34
CA ILE A 281 -12.04 -11.40 -23.30
C ILE A 281 -13.13 -11.85 -24.27
N GLY A 282 -12.74 -12.41 -25.42
CA GLY A 282 -13.64 -12.81 -26.49
C GLY A 282 -14.09 -11.64 -27.37
N ASP A 283 -14.26 -11.92 -28.67
CA ASP A 283 -14.54 -10.90 -29.69
C ASP A 283 -15.83 -10.12 -29.43
N ALA A 284 -16.87 -10.78 -28.93
CA ALA A 284 -18.17 -10.15 -28.66
C ALA A 284 -18.06 -9.10 -27.55
N ALA A 285 -17.38 -9.40 -26.44
CA ALA A 285 -17.21 -8.45 -25.35
C ALA A 285 -16.25 -7.31 -25.75
N ALA A 286 -15.16 -7.63 -26.46
CA ALA A 286 -14.24 -6.62 -26.97
C ALA A 286 -14.91 -5.64 -27.95
N ALA A 287 -15.75 -6.15 -28.85
CA ALA A 287 -16.51 -5.31 -29.78
C ALA A 287 -17.54 -4.42 -29.05
N GLN A 288 -18.22 -4.95 -28.03
CA GLN A 288 -19.15 -4.16 -27.22
C GLN A 288 -18.43 -3.03 -26.47
N LEU A 289 -17.26 -3.29 -25.88
CA LEU A 289 -16.46 -2.26 -25.22
C LEU A 289 -16.05 -1.16 -26.21
N GLN A 290 -15.59 -1.53 -27.40
CA GLN A 290 -15.23 -0.58 -28.44
C GLN A 290 -16.43 0.27 -28.89
N GLN A 291 -17.63 -0.30 -28.99
CA GLN A 291 -18.86 0.44 -29.33
C GLN A 291 -19.32 1.38 -28.22
N SER A 292 -18.97 1.09 -26.95
CA SER A 292 -19.33 1.92 -25.81
C SER A 292 -18.45 3.17 -25.63
N VAL A 293 -17.36 3.31 -26.40
CA VAL A 293 -16.51 4.51 -26.38
C VAL A 293 -17.35 5.75 -26.74
N GLY A 294 -17.35 6.75 -25.87
CA GLY A 294 -18.16 7.97 -26.04
C GLY A 294 -19.67 7.80 -25.76
N SER A 295 -20.10 6.65 -25.23
CA SER A 295 -21.47 6.43 -24.75
C SER A 295 -21.67 6.99 -23.33
N ASP A 296 -22.89 6.89 -22.80
CA ASP A 296 -23.17 7.24 -21.40
C ASP A 296 -22.46 6.32 -20.39
N SER A 297 -22.36 6.79 -19.14
CA SER A 297 -21.62 6.11 -18.08
C SER A 297 -22.17 4.71 -17.74
N GLN A 298 -23.47 4.48 -17.90
CA GLN A 298 -24.08 3.19 -17.62
C GLN A 298 -23.73 2.15 -18.69
N ALA A 299 -23.78 2.54 -19.97
CA ALA A 299 -23.34 1.70 -21.08
C ALA A 299 -21.86 1.34 -20.96
N VAL A 300 -21.02 2.32 -20.62
CA VAL A 300 -19.57 2.14 -20.37
C VAL A 300 -19.33 1.15 -19.23
N ALA A 301 -19.95 1.36 -18.07
CA ALA A 301 -19.79 0.49 -16.91
C ALA A 301 -20.23 -0.95 -17.21
N SER A 302 -21.33 -1.13 -17.92
CA SER A 302 -21.85 -2.45 -18.32
C SER A 302 -20.89 -3.19 -19.26
N ALA A 303 -20.37 -2.52 -20.28
CA ALA A 303 -19.43 -3.11 -21.23
C ALA A 303 -18.09 -3.46 -20.55
N LEU A 304 -17.57 -2.56 -19.70
CA LEU A 304 -16.35 -2.80 -18.94
C LEU A 304 -16.51 -3.95 -17.95
N ARG A 305 -17.63 -4.00 -17.21
CA ARG A 305 -17.97 -5.12 -16.32
C ARG A 305 -18.02 -6.44 -17.08
N ARG A 306 -18.61 -6.46 -18.27
CA ARG A 306 -18.65 -7.66 -19.11
C ARG A 306 -17.24 -8.14 -19.46
N CYS A 307 -16.37 -7.26 -19.96
CA CYS A 307 -14.98 -7.63 -20.29
C CYS A 307 -14.23 -8.12 -19.05
N PHE A 308 -14.27 -7.39 -17.95
CA PHE A 308 -13.59 -7.77 -16.72
C PHE A 308 -14.10 -9.13 -16.19
N SER A 309 -15.42 -9.36 -16.24
CA SER A 309 -16.01 -10.64 -15.83
C SER A 309 -15.58 -11.80 -16.73
N GLN A 310 -15.45 -11.60 -18.04
CA GLN A 310 -14.93 -12.62 -18.96
C GLN A 310 -13.49 -13.02 -18.62
N LEU A 311 -12.63 -12.04 -18.30
CA LEU A 311 -11.29 -12.34 -17.80
C LEU A 311 -11.41 -13.17 -16.51
N MET A 312 -12.08 -12.65 -15.48
CA MET A 312 -12.12 -13.26 -14.14
C MET A 312 -12.76 -14.66 -14.09
N THR A 313 -13.58 -15.01 -15.08
CA THR A 313 -14.22 -16.33 -15.20
C THR A 313 -13.53 -17.26 -16.20
N SER A 314 -12.44 -16.82 -16.83
CA SER A 314 -11.66 -17.63 -17.75
C SER A 314 -11.07 -18.87 -17.06
N GLU A 315 -11.04 -19.99 -17.78
CA GLU A 315 -10.43 -21.22 -17.27
C GLU A 315 -8.95 -21.01 -16.97
N LYS A 316 -8.50 -21.45 -15.79
CA LYS A 316 -7.09 -21.32 -15.36
C LYS A 316 -6.11 -21.84 -16.41
N LYS A 317 -6.44 -22.96 -17.08
CA LYS A 317 -5.60 -23.52 -18.14
C LYS A 317 -5.45 -22.55 -19.32
N ALA A 318 -6.54 -21.93 -19.77
CA ALA A 318 -6.51 -20.95 -20.85
C ALA A 318 -5.70 -19.71 -20.44
N VAL A 319 -5.86 -19.22 -19.21
CA VAL A 319 -5.08 -18.08 -18.68
C VAL A 319 -3.58 -18.39 -18.73
N VAL A 320 -3.15 -19.54 -18.22
CA VAL A 320 -1.73 -19.96 -18.24
C VAL A 320 -1.21 -20.05 -19.67
N GLU A 321 -1.92 -20.74 -20.56
CA GLU A 321 -1.50 -20.90 -21.96
C GLU A 321 -1.38 -19.57 -22.70
N GLN A 322 -2.32 -18.64 -22.48
CA GLN A 322 -2.27 -17.30 -23.09
C GLN A 322 -1.17 -16.43 -22.48
N LEU A 323 -0.95 -16.52 -21.16
CA LEU A 323 0.11 -15.77 -20.50
C LEU A 323 1.49 -16.22 -20.98
N ASP A 324 1.73 -17.53 -21.08
CA ASP A 324 3.01 -18.07 -21.56
C ASP A 324 3.31 -17.65 -23.01
N ARG A 325 2.28 -17.63 -23.87
CA ARG A 325 2.39 -17.12 -25.25
C ARG A 325 2.75 -15.64 -25.27
N LEU A 326 2.10 -14.85 -24.43
CA LEU A 326 2.34 -13.42 -24.34
C LEU A 326 3.76 -13.13 -23.83
N VAL A 327 4.20 -13.81 -22.77
CA VAL A 327 5.57 -13.71 -22.25
C VAL A 327 6.58 -14.07 -23.34
N MET A 328 6.40 -15.19 -24.03
CA MET A 328 7.27 -15.59 -25.14
C MET A 328 7.33 -14.51 -26.23
N ARG A 329 6.17 -13.98 -26.64
CA ARG A 329 6.09 -12.92 -27.67
C ARG A 329 6.84 -11.67 -27.23
N ILE A 330 6.60 -11.19 -26.00
CA ILE A 330 7.27 -9.99 -25.47
C ILE A 330 8.78 -10.21 -25.34
N SER A 331 9.22 -11.34 -24.77
CA SER A 331 10.64 -11.65 -24.64
C SER A 331 11.34 -11.70 -26.00
N GLN A 332 10.72 -12.29 -27.03
CA GLN A 332 11.28 -12.30 -28.39
C GLN A 332 11.42 -10.90 -28.98
N GLN A 333 10.43 -10.03 -28.80
CA GLN A 333 10.49 -8.65 -29.27
C GLN A 333 11.58 -7.84 -28.56
N VAL A 334 11.71 -8.00 -27.24
CA VAL A 334 12.79 -7.37 -26.45
C VAL A 334 14.16 -7.87 -26.91
N CYS A 335 14.33 -9.18 -27.12
CA CYS A 335 15.57 -9.75 -27.65
C CYS A 335 15.90 -9.25 -29.08
N ALA A 336 14.89 -8.90 -29.87
CA ALA A 336 15.05 -8.29 -31.19
C ALA A 336 15.36 -6.78 -31.13
N GLY A 337 15.42 -6.18 -29.94
CA GLY A 337 15.71 -4.75 -29.76
C GLY A 337 14.48 -3.84 -29.87
N ASN A 338 13.27 -4.39 -29.87
CA ASN A 338 12.05 -3.60 -29.92
C ASN A 338 11.59 -3.17 -28.52
N HIS A 339 11.06 -1.95 -28.42
CA HIS A 339 10.45 -1.44 -27.19
C HIS A 339 9.02 -1.97 -27.04
N MET A 340 8.67 -2.42 -25.83
CA MET A 340 7.36 -3.04 -25.52
C MET A 340 6.56 -2.24 -24.48
N GLU A 341 6.88 -0.96 -24.31
CA GLU A 341 6.24 -0.06 -23.33
C GLU A 341 4.75 0.10 -23.62
N ASP A 342 4.36 0.14 -24.89
CA ASP A 342 2.99 0.35 -25.35
C ASP A 342 2.03 -0.82 -25.06
N VAL A 343 2.57 -1.96 -24.60
CA VAL A 343 1.85 -3.14 -24.10
C VAL A 343 2.26 -3.54 -22.68
N LEU A 344 2.93 -2.64 -21.96
CA LEU A 344 3.39 -2.84 -20.58
C LEU A 344 4.31 -4.07 -20.43
N GLY A 345 5.19 -4.31 -21.41
CA GLY A 345 5.96 -5.54 -21.49
C GLY A 345 6.88 -5.80 -20.29
N GLU A 346 7.57 -4.78 -19.80
CA GLU A 346 8.43 -4.92 -18.62
C GLU A 346 7.63 -5.30 -17.37
N LEU A 347 6.51 -4.61 -17.11
CA LEU A 347 5.63 -4.90 -15.99
C LEU A 347 5.03 -6.31 -16.09
N LEU A 348 4.57 -6.71 -17.27
CA LEU A 348 4.03 -8.05 -17.48
C LEU A 348 5.08 -9.13 -17.18
N LEU A 349 6.30 -8.97 -17.70
CA LEU A 349 7.39 -9.93 -17.46
C LEU A 349 7.75 -10.00 -15.98
N GLN A 350 7.81 -8.86 -15.29
CA GLN A 350 8.02 -8.82 -13.84
C GLN A 350 6.91 -9.56 -13.10
N LEU A 351 5.64 -9.24 -13.36
CA LEU A 351 4.51 -9.87 -12.68
C LEU A 351 4.43 -11.37 -12.95
N HIS A 352 4.75 -11.82 -14.16
CA HIS A 352 4.80 -13.25 -14.47
C HIS A 352 5.94 -13.96 -13.72
N GLN A 353 7.09 -13.30 -13.53
CA GLN A 353 8.18 -13.86 -12.73
C GLN A 353 7.77 -14.03 -11.25
N GLU A 354 7.05 -13.05 -10.70
CA GLU A 354 6.55 -13.08 -9.33
C GLU A 354 5.35 -14.04 -9.15
N TYR A 355 4.45 -14.08 -10.14
CA TYR A 355 3.20 -14.81 -10.13
C TYR A 355 2.97 -15.60 -11.44
N PRO A 356 3.72 -16.70 -11.67
CA PRO A 356 3.61 -17.48 -12.90
C PRO A 356 2.19 -18.03 -13.10
N GLY A 357 1.61 -17.76 -14.27
CA GLY A 357 0.27 -18.27 -14.62
C GLY A 357 -0.89 -17.57 -13.93
N ASP A 358 -0.66 -16.45 -13.23
CA ASP A 358 -1.71 -15.73 -12.51
C ASP A 358 -2.51 -14.78 -13.44
N ILE A 359 -3.83 -14.76 -13.23
CA ILE A 359 -4.77 -13.92 -13.99
C ILE A 359 -4.51 -12.41 -13.82
N GLY A 360 -3.94 -12.01 -12.68
CA GLY A 360 -3.60 -10.63 -12.37
C GLY A 360 -2.59 -10.02 -13.34
N CYS A 361 -1.78 -10.83 -14.02
CA CYS A 361 -0.90 -10.36 -15.09
C CYS A 361 -1.68 -9.74 -16.25
N PHE A 362 -2.89 -10.23 -16.56
CA PHE A 362 -3.76 -9.63 -17.57
C PHE A 362 -4.60 -8.46 -17.03
N ALA A 363 -4.87 -8.44 -15.72
CA ALA A 363 -5.66 -7.38 -15.10
C ALA A 363 -5.00 -5.98 -15.22
N ILE A 364 -3.68 -5.90 -15.39
CA ILE A 364 -2.98 -4.62 -15.62
C ILE A 364 -3.49 -3.86 -16.86
N TYR A 365 -4.04 -4.56 -17.85
CA TYR A 365 -4.60 -3.94 -19.06
C TYR A 365 -5.94 -3.23 -18.81
N PHE A 366 -6.58 -3.51 -17.68
CA PHE A 366 -7.77 -2.80 -17.22
C PHE A 366 -7.45 -1.63 -16.30
N LEU A 367 -6.33 -1.67 -15.59
CA LEU A 367 -6.06 -0.77 -14.45
C LEU A 367 -5.03 0.29 -14.79
N ASN A 368 -5.17 1.51 -14.25
CA ASN A 368 -4.11 2.51 -14.37
C ASN A 368 -2.85 2.04 -13.65
N VAL A 369 -1.68 2.19 -14.29
CA VAL A 369 -0.36 2.01 -13.66
C VAL A 369 0.14 3.39 -13.24
N LEU A 370 0.42 3.59 -11.96
CA LEU A 370 0.94 4.83 -11.40
C LEU A 370 2.34 4.63 -10.87
N THR A 371 3.17 5.67 -11.00
CA THR A 371 4.46 5.78 -10.30
C THR A 371 4.47 7.10 -9.55
N LEU A 372 4.23 7.03 -8.25
CA LEU A 372 4.20 8.17 -7.35
C LEU A 372 5.63 8.58 -6.98
N LYS A 373 5.91 9.88 -7.04
CA LYS A 373 7.13 10.48 -6.48
C LYS A 373 6.99 10.65 -4.98
N PRO A 374 8.10 10.76 -4.22
CA PRO A 374 8.04 11.04 -2.79
C PRO A 374 7.13 12.23 -2.45
N GLY A 375 6.16 11.99 -1.56
CA GLY A 375 5.13 12.95 -1.16
C GLY A 375 3.89 12.99 -2.06
N GLU A 376 3.89 12.40 -3.25
CA GLU A 376 2.65 12.15 -4.00
C GLU A 376 1.86 11.01 -3.34
N ALA A 377 0.55 11.04 -3.51
CA ALA A 377 -0.35 10.11 -2.85
C ALA A 377 -1.43 9.60 -3.81
N MET A 378 -2.06 8.50 -3.43
CA MET A 378 -3.32 8.02 -4.01
C MET A 378 -4.26 7.58 -2.90
N PHE A 379 -5.55 7.84 -3.08
CA PHE A 379 -6.62 7.37 -2.20
C PHE A 379 -7.31 6.17 -2.85
N LEU A 380 -7.54 5.14 -2.07
CA LEU A 380 -8.13 3.88 -2.49
C LEU A 380 -9.56 3.84 -1.96
N GLU A 381 -10.49 4.23 -2.84
CA GLU A 381 -11.91 4.23 -2.58
C GLU A 381 -12.46 2.80 -2.43
N ALA A 382 -13.59 2.68 -1.74
CA ALA A 382 -14.36 1.45 -1.76
C ALA A 382 -14.72 1.07 -3.20
N ASN A 383 -14.78 -0.23 -3.47
CA ASN A 383 -15.17 -0.80 -4.76
C ASN A 383 -14.25 -0.44 -5.95
N VAL A 384 -13.05 0.08 -5.68
CA VAL A 384 -12.04 0.39 -6.71
C VAL A 384 -10.88 -0.62 -6.64
N PRO A 385 -10.58 -1.32 -7.76
CA PRO A 385 -9.50 -2.31 -7.78
C PRO A 385 -8.12 -1.62 -7.80
N HIS A 386 -7.19 -2.13 -6.99
CA HIS A 386 -5.85 -1.55 -6.84
C HIS A 386 -4.84 -2.62 -6.39
N ALA A 387 -3.55 -2.30 -6.50
CA ALA A 387 -2.45 -3.12 -6.01
C ALA A 387 -1.20 -2.26 -5.78
N TYR A 388 -0.35 -2.62 -4.82
CA TYR A 388 0.98 -2.02 -4.69
C TYR A 388 2.00 -2.93 -5.37
N LEU A 389 2.86 -2.35 -6.20
CA LEU A 389 3.78 -3.12 -7.03
C LEU A 389 5.20 -3.08 -6.47
N LYS A 390 5.72 -1.89 -6.15
CA LYS A 390 7.10 -1.72 -5.66
C LYS A 390 7.33 -0.36 -5.02
N GLY A 391 8.16 -0.31 -3.98
CA GLY A 391 8.60 0.93 -3.33
C GLY A 391 8.20 1.03 -1.87
N ASP A 392 8.54 2.16 -1.23
CA ASP A 392 8.22 2.42 0.17
C ASP A 392 7.16 3.54 0.27
N CYS A 393 6.18 3.37 1.13
CA CYS A 393 5.13 4.36 1.37
C CYS A 393 4.69 4.40 2.84
N VAL A 394 4.12 5.52 3.22
CA VAL A 394 3.24 5.63 4.39
C VAL A 394 1.83 5.25 3.96
N GLU A 395 1.16 4.40 4.72
CA GLU A 395 -0.23 4.03 4.49
C GLU A 395 -1.08 4.42 5.72
N CYS A 396 -2.28 4.92 5.49
CA CYS A 396 -3.30 5.02 6.53
C CYS A 396 -4.60 4.40 6.02
N MET A 397 -5.27 3.63 6.85
CA MET A 397 -6.49 2.92 6.49
C MET A 397 -7.47 2.89 7.66
N ALA A 398 -8.77 2.75 7.36
CA ALA A 398 -9.74 2.39 8.38
C ALA A 398 -9.43 1.00 8.96
N CYS A 399 -9.83 0.76 10.21
CA CYS A 399 -9.68 -0.54 10.86
C CYS A 399 -10.63 -1.60 10.26
N SER A 400 -10.17 -2.32 9.23
CA SER A 400 -10.84 -3.48 8.61
C SER A 400 -9.83 -4.42 7.97
N ASP A 401 -10.20 -5.69 7.88
CA ASP A 401 -9.46 -6.76 7.20
C ASP A 401 -10.21 -7.31 5.97
N ASN A 402 -11.32 -6.69 5.58
CA ASN A 402 -12.10 -7.08 4.40
C ASN A 402 -11.31 -6.84 3.11
N THR A 403 -11.13 -7.88 2.29
CA THR A 403 -10.35 -7.79 1.05
C THR A 403 -10.90 -8.77 0.01
N VAL A 404 -11.42 -8.24 -1.10
CA VAL A 404 -11.82 -9.03 -2.26
C VAL A 404 -10.70 -8.98 -3.29
N ARG A 405 -10.11 -10.13 -3.61
CA ARG A 405 -8.93 -10.20 -4.49
C ARG A 405 -9.32 -10.39 -5.95
N ALA A 406 -8.45 -10.00 -6.87
CA ALA A 406 -8.63 -10.09 -8.32
C ALA A 406 -7.42 -10.70 -9.06
N GLY A 407 -6.40 -11.17 -8.33
CA GLY A 407 -5.19 -11.78 -8.89
C GLY A 407 -3.94 -11.39 -8.13
N LEU A 408 -2.79 -11.80 -8.66
CA LEU A 408 -1.46 -11.70 -8.04
C LEU A 408 -1.46 -12.30 -6.64
N THR A 409 -2.07 -13.48 -6.49
CA THR A 409 -2.29 -14.06 -5.18
C THR A 409 -2.51 -15.58 -5.23
N PRO A 410 -1.94 -16.34 -4.27
CA PRO A 410 -2.31 -17.74 -4.08
C PRO A 410 -3.59 -17.91 -3.24
N LYS A 411 -4.15 -16.81 -2.70
CA LYS A 411 -5.30 -16.85 -1.79
C LYS A 411 -6.62 -16.95 -2.55
N PHE A 412 -7.70 -17.22 -1.81
CA PHE A 412 -9.06 -17.25 -2.32
C PHE A 412 -9.44 -15.94 -3.04
N ILE A 413 -10.13 -16.09 -4.18
CA ILE A 413 -10.69 -15.03 -5.03
C ILE A 413 -12.20 -15.27 -5.13
N ASP A 414 -12.98 -14.35 -4.58
CA ASP A 414 -14.45 -14.36 -4.70
C ASP A 414 -14.86 -13.65 -6.00
N VAL A 415 -14.81 -14.38 -7.12
CA VAL A 415 -15.10 -13.80 -8.45
C VAL A 415 -16.51 -13.20 -8.53
N PRO A 416 -17.59 -13.86 -8.06
CA PRO A 416 -18.93 -13.28 -8.11
C PRO A 416 -19.02 -11.95 -7.37
N THR A 417 -18.57 -11.88 -6.10
CA THR A 417 -18.60 -10.64 -5.32
C THR A 417 -17.72 -9.58 -5.95
N LEU A 418 -16.50 -9.93 -6.40
CA LEU A 418 -15.61 -9.01 -7.09
C LEU A 418 -16.30 -8.38 -8.32
N CYS A 419 -16.80 -9.20 -9.24
CA CYS A 419 -17.36 -8.68 -10.49
C CYS A 419 -18.65 -7.87 -10.28
N GLU A 420 -19.36 -8.08 -9.17
CA GLU A 420 -20.56 -7.31 -8.81
C GLU A 420 -20.25 -6.00 -8.10
N MET A 421 -19.30 -6.00 -7.17
CA MET A 421 -19.08 -4.85 -6.28
C MET A 421 -18.36 -3.67 -6.93
N LEU A 422 -17.52 -3.90 -7.95
CA LEU A 422 -16.65 -2.85 -8.49
C LEU A 422 -17.44 -1.70 -9.12
N SER A 423 -16.91 -0.48 -9.01
CA SER A 423 -17.57 0.74 -9.47
C SER A 423 -17.60 0.92 -11.00
N TYR A 424 -16.73 0.22 -11.74
CA TYR A 424 -16.58 0.30 -13.21
C TYR A 424 -16.61 1.74 -13.76
N SER A 425 -15.98 2.66 -13.04
CA SER A 425 -15.92 4.08 -13.36
C SER A 425 -14.50 4.42 -13.87
N PRO A 426 -14.24 4.26 -15.18
CA PRO A 426 -12.92 4.48 -15.77
C PRO A 426 -12.56 5.96 -15.76
N SER A 427 -11.30 6.26 -15.43
CA SER A 427 -10.77 7.63 -15.51
C SER A 427 -9.29 7.61 -15.85
N PRO A 428 -8.74 8.73 -16.36
CA PRO A 428 -7.30 8.92 -16.50
C PRO A 428 -6.54 8.67 -15.20
N SER A 429 -5.28 8.25 -15.32
CA SER A 429 -4.40 8.00 -14.17
C SER A 429 -4.15 9.25 -13.32
N GLN A 430 -4.19 10.45 -13.91
CA GLN A 430 -4.05 11.72 -13.18
C GLN A 430 -5.14 11.91 -12.12
N ASP A 431 -6.37 11.46 -12.40
CA ASP A 431 -7.51 11.56 -11.48
C ASP A 431 -7.38 10.60 -10.28
N ARG A 432 -6.40 9.69 -10.32
CA ARG A 432 -6.08 8.76 -9.22
C ARG A 432 -5.01 9.30 -8.29
N LEU A 433 -4.41 10.45 -8.62
CA LEU A 433 -3.51 11.16 -7.71
C LEU A 433 -4.33 11.93 -6.68
N PHE A 434 -3.94 11.79 -5.42
CA PHE A 434 -4.48 12.57 -4.31
C PHE A 434 -3.53 13.72 -3.98
N HIS A 435 -3.98 14.95 -4.19
CA HIS A 435 -3.19 16.14 -3.92
C HIS A 435 -3.45 16.67 -2.50
N PRO A 436 -2.41 16.87 -1.67
CA PRO A 436 -2.59 17.44 -0.34
C PRO A 436 -2.91 18.93 -0.41
N ALA A 437 -3.65 19.43 0.58
CA ALA A 437 -3.80 20.85 0.83
C ALA A 437 -2.62 21.36 1.67
N ARG A 438 -1.99 22.47 1.28
CA ARG A 438 -1.01 23.15 2.15
C ARG A 438 -1.74 23.93 3.23
N SER A 439 -1.23 23.87 4.45
CA SER A 439 -1.75 24.71 5.55
C SER A 439 -1.48 26.18 5.27
N GLN A 440 -2.44 27.04 5.58
CA GLN A 440 -2.28 28.50 5.51
C GLN A 440 -1.57 29.06 6.75
N GLU A 441 -1.62 28.34 7.87
CA GLU A 441 -1.08 28.76 9.16
C GLU A 441 0.32 28.19 9.41
N ASP A 442 0.66 27.07 8.77
CA ASP A 442 1.93 26.39 8.93
C ASP A 442 2.55 26.06 7.55
N PRO A 443 3.61 26.76 7.13
CA PRO A 443 4.22 26.56 5.82
C PRO A 443 4.92 25.19 5.67
N CYS A 444 5.21 24.50 6.79
CA CYS A 444 5.85 23.18 6.78
C CYS A 444 4.83 22.04 6.63
N LEU A 445 3.53 22.34 6.70
CA LEU A 445 2.47 21.33 6.83
C LEU A 445 1.67 21.15 5.54
N SER A 446 1.61 19.90 5.07
CA SER A 446 0.71 19.43 4.01
C SER A 446 -0.29 18.42 4.57
N ILE A 447 -1.56 18.57 4.23
CA ILE A 447 -2.68 17.80 4.79
C ILE A 447 -3.31 16.95 3.69
N TYR A 448 -3.27 15.63 3.88
CA TYR A 448 -3.91 14.63 3.04
C TYR A 448 -5.21 14.20 3.73
N ASN A 449 -6.33 14.77 3.29
CA ASN A 449 -7.65 14.61 3.91
C ASN A 449 -8.64 13.94 2.95
N PRO A 450 -8.63 12.59 2.85
CA PRO A 450 -9.58 11.90 1.98
C PRO A 450 -11.03 12.12 2.44
N PRO A 451 -12.03 11.90 1.56
CA PRO A 451 -13.44 12.12 1.86
C PRO A 451 -14.04 11.01 2.74
N VAL A 452 -13.37 10.64 3.82
CA VAL A 452 -13.80 9.65 4.81
C VAL A 452 -13.60 10.19 6.22
N PRO A 453 -14.48 9.82 7.17
CA PRO A 453 -14.35 10.29 8.56
C PRO A 453 -13.19 9.61 9.30
N ASP A 454 -12.73 8.45 8.83
CA ASP A 454 -11.85 7.55 9.57
C ASP A 454 -10.46 8.15 9.85
N PHE A 455 -9.89 8.89 8.90
CA PHE A 455 -8.54 9.43 9.05
C PHE A 455 -8.20 10.63 8.14
N THR A 456 -7.17 11.36 8.58
CA THR A 456 -6.40 12.38 7.86
C THR A 456 -4.91 12.10 8.13
N VAL A 457 -4.05 12.33 7.13
CA VAL A 457 -2.59 12.27 7.33
C VAL A 457 -1.98 13.64 7.09
N MET A 458 -1.14 14.09 8.02
CA MET A 458 -0.42 15.35 7.97
C MET A 458 1.07 15.05 7.74
N LYS A 459 1.65 15.61 6.68
CA LYS A 459 3.09 15.56 6.41
C LYS A 459 3.72 16.89 6.82
N MET A 460 4.77 16.84 7.63
CA MET A 460 5.51 18.02 8.08
C MET A 460 6.96 17.94 7.60
N GLU A 461 7.40 18.96 6.88
CA GLU A 461 8.75 19.12 6.34
C GLU A 461 9.38 20.35 6.98
N VAL A 462 10.14 20.14 8.06
CA VAL A 462 10.70 21.24 8.87
C VAL A 462 12.19 21.42 8.52
N PRO A 463 12.63 22.61 8.12
CA PRO A 463 14.05 22.87 7.86
C PRO A 463 14.92 22.69 9.11
N GLY A 464 16.11 22.12 8.96
CA GLY A 464 17.08 21.92 10.04
C GLY A 464 17.63 23.22 10.64
N SER A 465 17.34 24.37 10.01
CA SER A 465 17.63 25.70 10.56
C SER A 465 16.64 26.13 11.65
N ALA A 466 15.48 25.47 11.78
CA ALA A 466 14.54 25.71 12.86
C ALA A 466 15.08 25.13 14.18
N ALA A 467 15.05 25.91 15.25
CA ALA A 467 15.43 25.40 16.58
C ALA A 467 14.34 24.51 17.20
N GLU A 468 13.07 24.81 16.88
CA GLU A 468 11.90 24.13 17.41
C GLU A 468 10.74 24.16 16.42
N TYR A 469 9.84 23.18 16.56
CA TYR A 469 8.62 23.07 15.78
C TYR A 469 7.47 22.62 16.68
N LYS A 470 6.32 23.27 16.56
CA LYS A 470 5.14 22.98 17.39
C LYS A 470 4.14 22.14 16.61
N VAL A 471 3.91 20.92 17.07
CA VAL A 471 2.81 20.06 16.61
C VAL A 471 1.52 20.53 17.29
N THR A 472 0.59 21.05 16.50
CA THR A 472 -0.65 21.67 16.98
C THR A 472 -1.57 20.66 17.66
N ALA A 473 -2.30 21.10 18.70
CA ALA A 473 -3.32 20.29 19.34
C ALA A 473 -4.50 20.02 18.39
N LEU A 474 -5.07 18.82 18.46
CA LEU A 474 -6.26 18.42 17.69
C LEU A 474 -7.31 17.88 18.65
N ASP A 475 -8.60 18.06 18.37
CA ASP A 475 -9.69 17.39 19.11
C ASP A 475 -9.81 15.89 18.72
N SER A 476 -8.67 15.22 18.66
CA SER A 476 -8.52 13.85 18.19
C SER A 476 -7.20 13.28 18.66
N ALA A 477 -7.20 12.01 19.07
CA ALA A 477 -5.95 11.26 19.22
C ALA A 477 -5.21 11.15 17.88
N SER A 478 -3.89 11.06 17.96
CA SER A 478 -3.04 10.97 16.77
C SER A 478 -1.77 10.18 17.02
N ILE A 479 -1.18 9.70 15.93
CA ILE A 479 0.09 8.97 15.94
C ILE A 479 1.07 9.75 15.06
N LEU A 480 2.21 10.15 15.63
CA LEU A 480 3.29 10.85 14.95
C LEU A 480 4.45 9.89 14.70
N LEU A 481 4.90 9.80 13.46
CA LEU A 481 6.09 9.06 13.02
C LEU A 481 7.19 10.04 12.60
N VAL A 482 8.40 9.81 13.11
CA VAL A 482 9.61 10.49 12.64
C VAL A 482 10.26 9.66 11.53
N VAL A 483 10.20 10.12 10.28
CA VAL A 483 10.87 9.47 9.14
C VAL A 483 12.30 9.97 8.97
N GLN A 484 12.55 11.24 9.27
CA GLN A 484 13.89 11.84 9.21
C GLN A 484 14.11 12.80 10.38
N GLY A 485 15.37 12.85 10.84
CA GLY A 485 15.84 13.76 11.87
C GLY A 485 15.77 13.21 13.28
N THR A 486 16.21 14.03 14.23
CA THR A 486 16.20 13.72 15.67
C THR A 486 15.70 14.92 16.45
N VAL A 487 14.76 14.68 17.35
CA VAL A 487 14.09 15.71 18.15
C VAL A 487 13.94 15.25 19.59
N THR A 488 13.74 16.22 20.46
CA THR A 488 13.22 15.98 21.82
C THR A 488 11.82 16.57 21.90
N ALA A 489 10.83 15.72 22.15
CA ALA A 489 9.44 16.10 22.32
C ALA A 489 9.14 16.50 23.77
N SER A 490 8.34 17.54 23.97
CA SER A 490 7.86 17.97 25.29
C SER A 490 6.43 18.51 25.19
N THR A 491 5.65 18.29 26.24
CA THR A 491 4.31 18.87 26.43
C THR A 491 4.19 19.35 27.89
N PRO A 492 3.37 20.37 28.21
CA PRO A 492 3.12 20.78 29.59
C PRO A 492 2.61 19.67 30.51
N THR A 493 1.99 18.62 29.95
CA THR A 493 1.36 17.51 30.69
C THR A 493 2.32 16.34 30.97
N ALA A 494 3.45 16.26 30.27
CA ALA A 494 4.43 15.18 30.44
C ALA A 494 5.55 15.62 31.40
N PRO A 495 5.92 14.79 32.38
CA PRO A 495 6.90 15.16 33.40
C PRO A 495 8.34 15.23 32.85
N ALA A 496 8.63 14.55 31.75
CA ALA A 496 9.96 14.47 31.15
C ALA A 496 9.91 14.64 29.64
N ALA A 497 11.02 15.13 29.08
CA ALA A 497 11.18 15.27 27.64
C ALA A 497 11.48 13.91 26.99
N ILE A 498 10.84 13.63 25.86
CA ILE A 498 10.89 12.33 25.17
C ILE A 498 11.82 12.44 23.96
N PRO A 499 13.01 11.83 23.97
CA PRO A 499 13.87 11.81 22.79
C PRO A 499 13.26 10.92 21.71
N LEU A 500 13.18 11.45 20.48
CA LEU A 500 12.70 10.74 19.30
C LEU A 500 13.75 10.84 18.18
N ARG A 501 14.02 9.72 17.54
CA ARG A 501 14.92 9.60 16.38
C ARG A 501 14.11 9.13 15.19
N ARG A 502 14.73 9.00 14.03
CA ARG A 502 14.17 8.25 12.89
C ARG A 502 13.57 6.91 13.37
N GLY A 503 12.36 6.60 12.92
CA GLY A 503 11.58 5.44 13.33
C GLY A 503 10.83 5.60 14.65
N GLY A 504 11.09 6.67 15.41
CA GLY A 504 10.37 6.99 16.63
C GLY A 504 8.90 7.26 16.35
N VAL A 505 8.02 6.62 17.13
CA VAL A 505 6.57 6.77 17.03
C VAL A 505 6.01 7.27 18.35
N LEU A 506 5.15 8.29 18.30
CA LEU A 506 4.55 8.92 19.46
C LEU A 506 3.02 8.89 19.36
N PHE A 507 2.35 8.38 20.38
CA PHE A 507 0.93 8.58 20.56
C PHE A 507 0.69 9.94 21.23
N ILE A 508 -0.24 10.73 20.69
CA ILE A 508 -0.62 12.05 21.19
C ILE A 508 -2.14 12.03 21.40
N GLY A 509 -2.59 12.14 22.63
CA GLY A 509 -4.01 12.25 22.98
C GLY A 509 -4.64 13.55 22.47
N ALA A 510 -5.96 13.57 22.44
CA ALA A 510 -6.72 14.74 22.06
C ALA A 510 -6.39 15.96 22.92
N SER A 511 -6.43 17.13 22.31
CA SER A 511 -6.15 18.45 22.87
C SER A 511 -4.70 18.67 23.34
N GLU A 512 -3.78 17.74 23.10
CA GLU A 512 -2.36 17.91 23.41
C GLU A 512 -1.58 18.55 22.28
N SER A 513 -0.79 19.57 22.62
CA SER A 513 0.22 20.14 21.73
C SER A 513 1.61 19.66 22.13
N VAL A 514 2.46 19.37 21.14
CA VAL A 514 3.82 18.87 21.39
C VAL A 514 4.83 19.86 20.81
N LEU A 515 5.77 20.31 21.63
CA LEU A 515 6.92 21.07 21.17
C LEU A 515 8.07 20.10 20.86
N LEU A 516 8.54 20.11 19.62
CA LEU A 516 9.69 19.35 19.16
C LEU A 516 10.90 20.28 19.08
N ARG A 517 11.93 20.00 19.89
CA ARG A 517 13.22 20.69 19.82
C ARG A 517 14.17 19.86 18.98
N LEU A 518 14.72 20.44 17.91
CA LEU A 518 15.71 19.75 17.09
C LEU A 518 17.01 19.61 17.90
N THR A 519 17.58 18.41 17.92
CA THR A 519 18.84 18.16 18.65
C THR A 519 20.06 18.35 17.76
N VAL A 520 19.86 18.33 16.44
CA VAL A 520 20.86 18.49 15.39
C VAL A 520 20.26 19.35 14.26
N PRO A 521 21.08 20.13 13.53
CA PRO A 521 20.59 20.98 12.44
C PRO A 521 20.36 20.16 11.15
N GLU A 522 19.44 19.19 11.23
CA GLU A 522 19.03 18.33 10.12
C GLU A 522 17.53 18.51 9.84
N ASP A 523 17.15 18.47 8.56
CA ASP A 523 15.74 18.57 8.16
C ASP A 523 14.91 17.44 8.78
N LEU A 524 13.71 17.78 9.26
CA LEU A 524 12.75 16.81 9.77
C LEU A 524 11.73 16.45 8.70
N LEU A 525 11.44 15.15 8.60
CA LEU A 525 10.28 14.64 7.88
C LEU A 525 9.42 13.84 8.85
N LEU A 526 8.21 14.32 9.10
CA LEU A 526 7.27 13.73 10.03
C LEU A 526 5.95 13.43 9.34
N PHE A 527 5.29 12.35 9.76
CA PHE A 527 3.91 12.08 9.39
C PHE A 527 3.05 11.90 10.63
N ARG A 528 1.86 12.50 10.64
CA ARG A 528 0.88 12.38 11.72
C ARG A 528 -0.46 11.90 11.20
N ALA A 529 -0.90 10.72 11.63
CA ALA A 529 -2.25 10.22 11.37
C ALA A 529 -3.20 10.64 12.50
N CYS A 530 -4.40 11.10 12.15
CA CYS A 530 -5.42 11.56 13.08
C CYS A 530 -6.83 11.40 12.46
N CYS A 531 -7.90 11.66 13.21
CA CYS A 531 -9.28 11.63 12.72
C CYS A 531 -9.95 12.99 12.97
N LEU A 532 -10.23 13.76 11.92
CA LEU A 532 -10.78 15.12 12.01
C LEU A 532 -12.31 15.11 11.84
N LEU A 533 -13.05 14.91 12.93
CA LEU A 533 -14.52 15.02 12.99
C LEU A 533 -15.04 16.39 13.45
#